data_AF-A0A009QYJ8-F1
#
_entry.id   AF-A0A009QYJ8-F1
#
_cell.length_a   1.000
_cell.length_b   1.000
_cell.length_c   1.000
_cell.angle_alpha   90.00
_cell.angle_beta   90.00
_cell.angle_gamma   90.00
#
_symmetry.space_group_name_H-M   'P 1'
#
loop_
_entity.id
_entity.type
_entity.pdbx_description
1 polymer ?
#
loop_
_entity_poly.entity_id
_entity_poly.type
_entity_poly.pdbx_seq_one_letter_code
_entity_poly.pdbx_strand_id
1 'polypeptide(L)'
;LNASIIVDGHTDFYEKGTESEGNYSFRTLVSPSIINGDKGVNIRTVGKTKDDNLVLQATGITSKNGDVKIESNKSILFDAAIEQSYDRSITTEKKKSWGGLKKKYITTVSENNGTNAASVDISAKNIS
;
A
#
# COMPACT_ATOMS: atom_id res chain seq x y z
N LEU A 1 -12.92 6.83 -9.82
CA LEU A 1 -13.52 6.95 -8.48
C LEU A 1 -14.30 8.25 -8.45
N ASN A 2 -15.62 8.21 -8.25
CA ASN A 2 -16.43 9.42 -8.21
C ASN A 2 -16.67 9.80 -6.75
N ALA A 3 -16.07 10.92 -6.32
CA ALA A 3 -16.13 11.42 -4.96
C ALA A 3 -16.04 12.95 -4.96
N SER A 4 -16.66 13.60 -3.98
CA SER A 4 -16.45 15.05 -3.76
C SER A 4 -15.07 15.31 -3.17
N ILE A 5 -14.60 14.42 -2.29
CA ILE A 5 -13.28 14.51 -1.65
C ILE A 5 -12.64 13.12 -1.68
N ILE A 6 -11.40 13.07 -2.14
CA ILE A 6 -10.51 11.92 -2.02
C ILE A 6 -9.26 12.41 -1.29
N VAL A 7 -8.94 11.77 -0.17
CA VAL A 7 -7.64 11.89 0.49
C VAL A 7 -6.97 10.55 0.34
N ASP A 8 -5.81 10.51 -0.32
CA ASP A 8 -5.12 9.27 -0.66
C ASP A 8 -3.66 9.34 -0.27
N GLY A 9 -3.10 8.22 0.17
CA GLY A 9 -1.67 8.05 0.37
C GLY A 9 -0.94 7.97 -0.98
N HIS A 10 0.30 8.42 -1.02
CA HIS A 10 1.11 8.29 -2.21
C HIS A 10 1.64 6.86 -2.33
N THR A 11 1.57 6.27 -3.53
CA THR A 11 2.15 4.95 -3.80
C THR A 11 3.35 5.10 -4.73
N ASP A 12 4.50 4.65 -4.26
CA ASP A 12 5.69 4.46 -5.08
C ASP A 12 5.75 3.02 -5.59
N PHE A 13 6.19 2.86 -6.84
CA PHE A 13 6.44 1.55 -7.45
C PHE A 13 7.91 1.44 -7.86
N TYR A 14 8.56 0.38 -7.41
CA TYR A 14 9.94 0.05 -7.75
C TYR A 14 9.99 -1.31 -8.41
N GLU A 15 10.72 -1.40 -9.51
CA GLU A 15 10.91 -2.64 -10.26
C GLU A 15 12.38 -2.81 -10.62
N LYS A 16 12.85 -4.06 -10.60
CA LYS A 16 14.18 -4.43 -11.04
C LYS A 16 14.14 -5.76 -11.78
N GLY A 17 14.69 -5.77 -12.99
CA GLY A 17 14.70 -6.94 -13.87
C GLY A 17 13.44 -6.98 -14.73
N THR A 18 13.05 -8.17 -15.15
CA THR A 18 11.88 -8.38 -16.00
C THR A 18 11.12 -9.60 -15.49
N GLU A 19 9.81 -9.49 -15.33
CA GLU A 19 8.98 -10.53 -14.69
C GLU A 19 9.13 -11.91 -15.34
N SER A 20 9.40 -11.97 -16.64
CA SER A 20 9.57 -13.23 -17.38
C SER A 20 11.02 -13.73 -17.46
N GLU A 21 12.01 -12.97 -16.97
CA GLU A 21 13.43 -13.27 -17.20
C GLU A 21 14.29 -13.16 -15.93
N GLY A 22 15.03 -14.22 -15.61
CA GLY A 22 16.08 -14.18 -14.59
C GLY A 22 15.61 -13.74 -13.20
N ASN A 23 16.48 -12.99 -12.52
CA ASN A 23 16.19 -12.37 -11.23
C ASN A 23 15.23 -11.19 -11.44
N TYR A 24 14.16 -11.16 -10.67
CA TYR A 24 13.12 -10.15 -10.77
C TYR A 24 12.69 -9.73 -9.38
N SER A 25 12.45 -8.45 -9.17
CA SER A 25 11.83 -7.97 -7.94
C SER A 25 11.00 -6.73 -8.20
N PHE A 26 9.85 -6.63 -7.54
CA PHE A 26 9.11 -5.38 -7.46
C PHE A 26 8.67 -5.10 -6.03
N ARG A 27 8.44 -3.82 -5.73
CA ARG A 27 7.91 -3.34 -4.45
C ARG A 27 6.97 -2.17 -4.68
N THR A 28 5.80 -2.19 -4.07
CA THR A 28 4.97 -1.01 -3.83
C THR A 28 5.15 -0.56 -2.39
N LEU A 29 5.41 0.72 -2.21
CA LEU A 29 5.50 1.35 -0.89
C LEU A 29 4.46 2.45 -0.81
N VAL A 30 3.70 2.48 0.28
CA VAL A 30 2.66 3.48 0.49
C VAL A 30 3.11 4.47 1.57
N SER A 31 3.08 5.75 1.23
CA SER A 31 3.25 6.85 2.16
C SER A 31 1.88 7.47 2.49
N PRO A 32 1.37 7.30 3.73
CA PRO A 32 0.07 7.83 4.09
C PRO A 32 -0.02 9.35 3.99
N SER A 33 -1.19 9.86 3.58
CA SER A 33 -1.49 11.30 3.66
C SER A 33 -1.86 11.68 5.10
N ILE A 34 -1.20 12.69 5.67
CA ILE A 34 -1.38 13.09 7.07
C ILE A 34 -2.11 14.43 7.18
N ILE A 35 -3.26 14.44 7.88
CA ILE A 35 -4.02 15.64 8.24
C ILE A 35 -3.89 15.86 9.75
N ASN A 36 -3.29 16.98 10.14
CA ASN A 36 -3.07 17.32 11.54
C ASN A 36 -3.82 18.61 11.91
N GLY A 37 -4.64 18.54 12.96
CA GLY A 37 -5.29 19.70 13.58
C GLY A 37 -4.95 19.77 15.07
N ASP A 38 -4.63 20.96 15.60
CA ASP A 38 -4.41 21.07 17.05
C ASP A 38 -5.75 21.07 17.81
N LYS A 39 -6.73 21.84 17.31
CA LYS A 39 -8.04 22.07 17.95
C LYS A 39 -9.20 21.33 17.29
N GLY A 40 -8.90 20.39 16.39
CA GLY A 40 -9.89 19.61 15.66
C GLY A 40 -9.63 19.53 14.16
N VAL A 41 -10.26 18.54 13.54
CA VAL A 41 -10.30 18.37 12.08
C VAL A 41 -11.76 18.14 11.68
N ASN A 42 -12.26 18.91 10.73
CA ASN A 42 -13.61 18.73 10.19
C ASN A 42 -13.52 18.47 8.69
N ILE A 43 -13.95 17.29 8.25
CA ILE A 43 -14.06 16.93 6.83
C ILE A 43 -15.53 16.74 6.52
N ARG A 44 -16.02 17.45 5.50
CA ARG A 44 -17.43 17.41 5.13
C ARG A 44 -17.62 17.44 3.63
N THR A 45 -18.37 16.47 3.10
CA THR A 45 -18.96 16.55 1.75
C THR A 45 -20.42 16.93 1.86
N VAL A 46 -20.86 17.87 1.01
CA VAL A 46 -22.26 18.39 1.01
C VAL A 46 -23.05 18.02 -0.23
N GLY A 47 -22.40 17.40 -1.21
CA GLY A 47 -23.04 16.98 -2.45
C GLY A 47 -24.13 15.93 -2.21
N LYS A 48 -25.08 15.84 -3.14
CA LYS A 48 -26.30 15.03 -3.00
C LYS A 48 -26.49 14.02 -4.11
N THR A 49 -25.61 14.02 -5.11
CA THR A 49 -25.60 13.05 -6.19
C THR A 49 -24.94 11.75 -5.73
N LYS A 50 -25.09 10.66 -6.49
CA LYS A 50 -24.46 9.36 -6.17
C LYS A 50 -22.93 9.41 -6.15
N ASP A 51 -22.35 10.45 -6.73
CA ASP A 51 -20.92 10.63 -6.97
C ASP A 51 -20.26 11.51 -5.89
N ASP A 52 -21.03 11.99 -4.91
CA ASP A 52 -20.58 12.94 -3.89
C ASP A 52 -20.08 12.27 -2.59
N ASN A 53 -19.28 11.22 -2.75
CA ASN A 53 -18.74 10.45 -1.64
C ASN A 53 -17.53 11.14 -0.99
N LEU A 54 -17.21 10.74 0.24
CA LEU A 54 -15.92 11.00 0.88
C LEU A 54 -15.11 9.70 0.84
N VAL A 55 -13.90 9.75 0.29
CA VAL A 55 -12.99 8.59 0.30
C VAL A 55 -11.70 8.98 1.02
N LEU A 56 -11.31 8.16 1.99
CA LEU A 56 -10.00 8.20 2.62
C LEU A 56 -9.29 6.87 2.35
N GLN A 57 -8.12 6.93 1.76
CA GLN A 57 -7.27 5.77 1.52
C GLN A 57 -5.87 6.07 2.06
N ALA A 58 -5.28 5.11 2.80
CA ALA A 58 -3.98 5.29 3.45
C ALA A 58 -3.79 6.69 4.06
N THR A 59 -4.71 7.08 4.95
CA THR A 59 -4.80 8.43 5.48
C THR A 59 -4.68 8.41 6.99
N GLY A 60 -3.80 9.24 7.54
CA GLY A 60 -3.70 9.52 8.97
C GLY A 60 -4.37 10.84 9.31
N ILE A 61 -5.32 10.84 10.25
CA ILE A 61 -5.95 12.06 10.77
C ILE A 61 -5.67 12.15 12.26
N THR A 62 -5.02 13.23 12.69
CA THR A 62 -4.79 13.47 14.12
C THR A 62 -5.33 14.81 14.58
N SER A 63 -5.99 14.78 15.73
CA SER A 63 -6.39 15.97 16.48
C SER A 63 -5.95 15.88 17.93
N LYS A 64 -4.90 16.61 18.30
CA LYS A 64 -4.25 16.45 19.62
C LYS A 64 -5.12 16.93 20.78
N ASN A 65 -5.75 18.10 20.64
CA ASN A 65 -6.51 18.76 21.70
C ASN A 65 -7.99 18.98 21.36
N GLY A 66 -8.46 18.44 20.23
CA GLY A 66 -9.84 18.57 19.78
C GLY A 66 -10.41 17.30 19.16
N ASP A 67 -11.56 17.42 18.52
CA ASP A 67 -12.31 16.32 17.95
C ASP A 67 -12.04 16.17 16.44
N VAL A 68 -12.22 14.96 15.92
CA VAL A 68 -12.29 14.71 14.48
C VAL A 68 -13.75 14.48 14.11
N LYS A 69 -14.26 15.33 13.21
CA LYS A 69 -15.61 15.21 12.67
C LYS A 69 -15.57 14.87 11.18
N ILE A 70 -16.21 13.77 10.80
CA ILE A 70 -16.24 13.29 9.42
C ILE A 70 -17.69 13.11 8.98
N GLU A 71 -18.14 13.96 8.07
CA GLU A 71 -19.53 14.00 7.62
C GLU A 71 -19.63 13.85 6.10
N SER A 72 -20.56 13.03 5.65
CA SER A 72 -20.92 12.92 4.23
C SER A 72 -22.43 12.81 4.10
N ASN A 73 -23.02 13.55 3.17
CA ASN A 73 -24.41 13.35 2.77
C ASN A 73 -24.61 12.02 2.02
N LYS A 74 -23.52 11.38 1.59
CA LYS A 74 -23.47 10.10 0.90
C LYS A 74 -22.56 9.15 1.67
N SER A 75 -21.87 8.25 0.97
CA SER A 75 -21.00 7.28 1.61
C SER A 75 -19.73 7.96 2.10
N ILE A 76 -19.20 7.41 3.19
CA ILE A 76 -17.81 7.57 3.64
C ILE A 76 -17.15 6.22 3.40
N LEU A 77 -16.06 6.21 2.63
CA LEU A 77 -15.26 5.02 2.36
C LEU A 77 -13.90 5.19 3.03
N PHE A 78 -13.58 4.26 3.93
CA PHE A 78 -12.22 4.08 4.45
C PHE A 78 -11.63 2.84 3.77
N ASP A 79 -10.56 3.04 3.00
CA ASP A 79 -9.89 1.97 2.28
C ASP A 79 -8.42 1.87 2.69
N ALA A 80 -7.89 0.65 2.74
CA ALA A 80 -6.46 0.47 2.93
C ALA A 80 -5.77 0.53 1.55
N ALA A 81 -4.62 1.18 1.48
CA ALA A 81 -3.75 0.95 0.33
C ALA A 81 -2.92 -0.31 0.57
N ILE A 82 -2.57 -1.02 -0.51
CA ILE A 82 -1.87 -2.30 -0.42
C ILE A 82 -0.41 -2.11 -0.82
N GLU A 83 0.48 -2.44 0.10
CA GLU A 83 1.90 -2.63 -0.17
C GLU A 83 2.16 -4.07 -0.55
N GLN A 84 2.94 -4.28 -1.60
CA GLN A 84 3.26 -5.58 -2.16
C GLN A 84 4.75 -5.64 -2.43
N SER A 85 5.33 -6.81 -2.25
CA SER A 85 6.72 -7.05 -2.60
C SER A 85 6.85 -8.46 -3.15
N TYR A 86 7.63 -8.58 -4.21
CA TYR A 86 8.00 -9.86 -4.78
C TYR A 86 9.49 -9.85 -5.06
N ASP A 87 10.18 -10.91 -4.67
CA ASP A 87 11.58 -11.14 -4.99
C ASP A 87 11.73 -12.56 -5.57
N ARG A 88 12.26 -12.68 -6.79
CA ARG A 88 12.68 -13.92 -7.42
C ARG A 88 14.17 -13.90 -7.69
N SER A 89 14.87 -14.93 -7.21
CA SER A 89 16.29 -15.18 -7.48
C SER A 89 16.49 -16.54 -8.11
N ILE A 90 17.30 -16.59 -9.17
CA ILE A 90 17.69 -17.76 -9.93
C ILE A 90 19.21 -17.88 -9.85
N THR A 91 19.70 -18.96 -9.25
CA THR A 91 21.13 -19.26 -9.18
C THR A 91 21.40 -20.60 -9.84
N THR A 92 22.35 -20.64 -10.78
CA THR A 92 22.78 -21.89 -11.43
C THR A 92 24.19 -22.25 -11.01
N GLU A 93 24.32 -23.34 -10.25
CA GLU A 93 25.58 -23.90 -9.83
C GLU A 93 26.00 -25.08 -10.72
N LYS A 94 27.31 -25.25 -10.88
CA LYS A 94 27.90 -26.35 -11.63
C LYS A 94 28.69 -27.26 -10.70
N LYS A 95 28.29 -28.53 -10.61
CA LYS A 95 28.95 -29.55 -9.77
C LYS A 95 29.46 -30.71 -10.63
N LYS A 96 30.54 -31.37 -10.20
CA LYS A 96 30.99 -32.63 -10.83
C LYS A 96 30.04 -33.76 -10.41
N SER A 97 29.69 -34.64 -11.34
CA SER A 97 28.91 -35.85 -11.04
C SER A 97 29.72 -36.81 -10.17
N TRP A 98 29.03 -37.71 -9.47
CA TRP A 98 29.66 -38.84 -8.79
C TRP A 98 30.58 -39.57 -9.78
N GLY A 99 31.87 -39.71 -9.45
CA GLY A 99 32.90 -40.26 -10.34
C GLY A 99 33.61 -39.27 -11.28
N GLY A 100 33.32 -37.96 -11.22
CA GLY A 100 34.12 -36.90 -11.88
C GLY A 100 34.00 -36.79 -13.41
N LEU A 101 33.27 -37.70 -14.06
CA LEU A 101 33.21 -37.83 -15.52
C LEU A 101 32.22 -36.89 -16.22
N LYS A 102 31.18 -36.39 -15.53
CA LYS A 102 30.18 -35.48 -16.11
C LYS A 102 29.99 -34.22 -15.26
N LYS A 103 29.55 -33.14 -15.89
CA LYS A 103 29.13 -31.90 -15.23
C LYS A 103 27.63 -31.96 -14.98
N LYS A 104 27.18 -31.60 -13.78
CA LYS A 104 25.78 -31.42 -13.40
C LYS A 104 25.53 -29.93 -13.17
N TYR A 105 24.46 -29.40 -13.73
CA TYR A 105 23.97 -28.06 -13.42
C TYR A 105 22.79 -28.17 -12.46
N ILE A 106 22.77 -27.34 -11.43
CA ILE A 106 21.69 -27.24 -10.47
C ILE A 106 21.22 -25.80 -10.51
N THR A 107 19.97 -25.61 -10.94
CA THR A 107 19.32 -24.31 -10.89
C THR A 107 18.40 -24.29 -9.68
N THR A 108 18.61 -23.30 -8.81
CA THR A 108 17.76 -23.03 -7.66
C THR A 108 16.99 -21.76 -7.94
N VAL A 109 15.66 -21.85 -7.81
CA VAL A 109 14.75 -20.70 -7.85
C VAL A 109 14.24 -20.48 -6.44
N SER A 110 14.35 -19.24 -5.97
CA SER A 110 13.78 -18.80 -4.69
C SER A 110 12.84 -17.65 -4.94
N GLU A 111 11.64 -17.73 -4.38
CA GLU A 111 10.61 -16.71 -4.48
C GLU A 111 10.18 -16.29 -3.08
N ASN A 112 10.00 -14.99 -2.88
CA ASN A 112 9.42 -14.42 -1.69
C ASN A 112 8.33 -13.42 -2.10
N ASN A 113 7.17 -13.49 -1.45
CA ASN A 113 6.06 -12.59 -1.69
C ASN A 113 5.56 -12.06 -0.34
N GLY A 114 5.38 -10.76 -0.24
CA GLY A 114 4.89 -10.09 0.94
C GLY A 114 3.81 -9.08 0.58
N THR A 115 2.79 -9.00 1.43
CA THR A 115 1.73 -7.99 1.33
C THR A 115 1.53 -7.33 2.67
N ASN A 116 1.37 -6.01 2.68
CA ASN A 116 1.03 -5.22 3.85
C ASN A 116 -0.09 -4.23 3.49
N ALA A 117 -0.75 -3.69 4.52
CA ALA A 117 -1.80 -2.69 4.35
C ALA A 117 -1.40 -1.39 5.03
N ALA A 118 -1.52 -0.28 4.30
CA ALA A 118 -1.50 1.06 4.85
C ALA A 118 -2.94 1.46 5.20
N SER A 119 -3.26 1.42 6.49
CA SER A 119 -4.60 1.68 7.03
C SER A 119 -4.98 3.15 6.96
N VAL A 120 -6.28 3.40 7.23
CA VAL A 120 -6.74 4.72 7.65
C VAL A 120 -6.72 4.76 9.18
N ASP A 121 -5.95 5.68 9.74
CA ASP A 121 -5.79 5.84 11.18
C ASP A 121 -6.34 7.19 11.61
N ILE A 122 -7.23 7.20 12.60
CA ILE A 122 -7.85 8.42 13.14
C ILE A 122 -7.61 8.46 14.65
N SER A 123 -7.01 9.55 15.14
CA SER A 123 -6.72 9.76 16.56
C SER A 123 -7.18 11.14 17.00
N ALA A 124 -8.08 11.20 17.99
CA ALA A 124 -8.64 12.44 18.49
C ALA A 124 -9.21 12.28 19.91
N LYS A 125 -9.63 13.39 20.53
CA LYS A 125 -10.39 13.34 21.79
C LYS A 125 -11.74 12.63 21.61
N ASN A 126 -12.49 13.03 20.58
CA ASN A 126 -13.69 12.34 20.11
C ASN A 126 -13.62 12.18 18.57
N ILE A 127 -14.25 11.13 18.06
CA ILE A 127 -14.40 10.85 16.63
C ILE A 127 -15.90 10.68 16.36
N SER A 128 -16.45 11.47 15.43
CA SER A 128 -17.88 11.51 15.12
C SER A 128 -18.17 11.74 13.65
#